data_AF-A0A356XGL4-F1
#
_entry.id   AF-A0A356XGL4-F1
#
_cell.length_a   1.000
_cell.length_b   1.000
_cell.length_c   1.000
_cell.angle_alpha   90.00
_cell.angle_beta   90.00
_cell.angle_gamma   90.00
#
_symmetry.space_group_name_H-M   'P 1'
#
loop_
_entity.id
_entity.type
_entity.pdbx_description
1 polymer ?
#
loop_
_entity_poly.entity_id
_entity_poly.type
_entity_poly.pdbx_seq_one_letter_code
_entity_poly.pdbx_strand_id
1 'polypeptide(L)'
;REVTLLGADMDDNIYFGLLNSEGRVEELRYGKYDAGYTEGWHSMTLSNPLARQDLLFSMTRQPYIDLRQSFEVIDLIDGSRTGYKAGYRLVSVLDKYVVSTDGVYINFKDMKGDSDE
;
A
#
# COMPACT_ATOMS: atom_id res chain seq x y z
N ARG A 1 -5.26 10.27 19.69
CA ARG A 1 -5.21 9.45 18.46
C ARG A 1 -3.96 8.60 18.54
N GLU A 2 -4.10 7.30 18.38
CA GLU A 2 -2.97 6.38 18.37
C GLU A 2 -2.31 6.40 16.98
N VAL A 3 -0.99 6.21 16.93
CA VAL A 3 -0.20 6.23 15.70
C VAL A 3 0.53 4.90 15.59
N THR A 4 0.57 4.34 14.38
CA THR A 4 1.30 3.11 14.09
C THR A 4 2.25 3.30 12.91
N LEU A 5 3.48 2.80 13.02
CA LEU A 5 4.41 2.73 11.89
C LEU A 5 3.95 1.63 10.94
N LEU A 6 3.71 2.00 9.68
CA LEU A 6 3.23 1.09 8.66
C LEU A 6 4.37 0.53 7.80
N GLY A 7 5.35 1.34 7.45
CA GLY A 7 6.51 0.92 6.66
C GLY A 7 7.43 2.07 6.28
N ALA A 8 8.43 1.74 5.47
CA ALA A 8 9.31 2.68 4.80
C ALA A 8 9.64 2.18 3.38
N ASP A 9 10.01 3.09 2.48
CA ASP A 9 10.39 2.75 1.09
C ASP A 9 11.90 2.94 0.85
N MET A 10 12.35 2.73 -0.39
CA MET A 10 13.76 2.89 -0.78
C MET A 10 14.22 4.34 -0.90
N ASP A 11 13.29 5.29 -0.90
CA ASP A 11 13.54 6.72 -1.02
C ASP A 11 13.51 7.44 0.33
N ASP A 12 13.60 6.65 1.40
CA ASP A 12 13.65 7.10 2.78
C ASP A 12 12.33 7.75 3.26
N ASN A 13 11.22 7.48 2.56
CA ASN A 13 9.89 7.86 3.03
C ASN A 13 9.43 6.91 4.13
N ILE A 14 8.91 7.47 5.21
CA ILE A 14 8.28 6.73 6.31
C ILE A 14 6.77 6.91 6.22
N TYR A 15 6.01 5.83 6.44
CA TYR A 15 4.55 5.82 6.38
C TYR A 15 3.97 5.50 7.77
N PHE A 16 3.09 6.37 8.26
CA PHE A 16 2.36 6.21 9.50
C PHE A 16 0.85 6.16 9.26
N GLY A 17 0.17 5.35 10.07
CA GLY A 17 -1.29 5.33 10.15
C GLY A 17 -1.75 5.98 11.44
N LEU A 18 -2.72 6.87 11.36
CA LEU A 18 -3.47 7.33 12.52
C LEU A 18 -4.67 6.40 12.69
N LEU A 19 -4.80 5.85 13.89
CA LEU A 19 -5.85 4.88 14.21
C LEU A 19 -7.08 5.59 14.77
N ASN A 20 -8.24 5.12 14.34
CA ASN A 20 -9.53 5.46 14.93
C ASN A 20 -9.76 4.69 16.25
N SER A 21 -10.92 4.87 16.88
CA SER A 21 -11.27 4.20 18.15
C SER A 21 -11.41 2.67 18.03
N GLU A 22 -11.49 2.13 16.82
CA GLU A 22 -11.57 0.69 16.54
C GLU A 22 -10.19 0.07 16.24
N GLY A 23 -9.11 0.86 16.33
CA GLY A 23 -7.77 0.41 15.97
C GLY A 23 -7.54 0.27 14.46
N ARG A 24 -8.42 0.85 13.64
CA ARG A 24 -8.30 0.85 12.17
C ARG A 24 -7.65 2.15 11.69
N VAL A 25 -6.82 2.07 10.66
CA VAL A 25 -6.16 3.22 10.05
C VAL A 25 -7.21 4.08 9.34
N GLU A 26 -7.38 5.32 9.79
CA GLU A 26 -8.29 6.31 9.19
C GLU A 26 -7.57 7.38 8.36
N GLU A 27 -6.30 7.62 8.64
CA GLU A 27 -5.47 8.62 7.95
C GLU A 27 -4.06 8.06 7.77
N LEU A 28 -3.50 8.22 6.57
CA LEU A 28 -2.11 7.94 6.26
C LEU A 28 -1.30 9.23 6.26
N ARG A 29 -0.13 9.19 6.86
CA ARG A 29 0.88 10.25 6.76
C ARG A 29 2.18 9.69 6.26
N TYR A 30 2.82 10.40 5.34
CA TYR A 30 4.08 9.94 4.78
C TYR A 30 4.98 11.10 4.37
N GLY A 31 6.29 10.88 4.42
CA GLY A 31 7.31 11.87 4.08
C GLY A 31 8.70 11.33 4.38
N LYS A 32 9.74 12.01 3.89
CA LYS A 32 11.13 11.59 4.15
C LYS A 32 11.48 11.68 5.63
N TYR A 33 12.28 10.73 6.12
CA TYR A 33 12.69 10.72 7.55
C TYR A 33 13.48 11.97 7.96
N ASP A 34 14.21 12.57 7.02
CA ASP A 34 15.04 13.77 7.22
C ASP A 34 14.31 15.07 6.86
N ALA A 35 13.07 14.98 6.36
CA ALA A 35 12.24 16.14 6.10
C ALA A 35 11.89 16.85 7.42
N GLY A 36 12.10 18.17 7.44
CA GLY A 36 11.67 19.01 8.55
C GLY A 36 10.15 18.89 8.78
N TYR A 37 9.73 19.07 10.04
CA TYR A 37 8.34 18.88 10.49
C TYR A 37 7.26 19.61 9.68
N THR A 38 7.63 20.66 8.93
CA THR A 38 6.71 21.56 8.23
C THR A 38 6.73 21.43 6.71
N GLU A 39 7.72 20.76 6.12
CA GLU A 39 7.91 20.69 4.67
C GLU A 39 8.28 19.25 4.28
N GLY A 40 7.41 18.57 3.52
CA GLY A 40 7.70 17.24 2.98
C GLY A 40 6.85 16.09 3.55
N TRP A 41 5.95 16.36 4.49
CA TRP A 41 4.97 15.38 4.96
C TRP A 41 3.61 15.59 4.30
N HIS A 42 3.11 14.52 3.70
CA HIS A 42 1.78 14.43 3.10
C HIS A 42 0.82 13.72 4.06
N SER A 43 -0.47 14.06 3.96
CA SER A 43 -1.54 13.38 4.68
C SER A 43 -2.68 13.03 3.71
N MET A 44 -3.29 11.87 3.92
CA MET A 44 -4.43 11.36 3.17
C MET A 44 -5.40 10.67 4.12
N THR A 45 -6.62 11.21 4.22
CA THR A 45 -7.72 10.55 4.93
C THR A 45 -8.29 9.44 4.06
N LEU A 46 -8.43 8.25 4.63
CA LEU A 46 -9.02 7.11 3.95
C LEU A 46 -10.55 7.22 3.99
N SER A 47 -11.20 7.01 2.85
CA SER A 47 -12.67 7.02 2.76
C SER A 47 -13.33 5.93 3.61
N ASN A 48 -12.63 4.80 3.79
CA ASN A 48 -13.02 3.72 4.67
C ASN A 48 -11.81 3.33 5.54
N PRO A 49 -11.93 3.31 6.89
CA PRO A 49 -10.84 2.88 7.74
C PRO A 49 -10.41 1.44 7.46
N LEU A 50 -9.11 1.18 7.40
CA LEU A 50 -8.55 -0.14 7.03
C LEU A 50 -7.85 -0.82 8.19
N ALA A 51 -7.86 -2.15 8.22
CA ALA A 51 -6.96 -2.86 9.12
C ALA A 51 -5.52 -2.69 8.62
N ARG A 52 -4.56 -2.56 9.54
CA ARG A 52 -3.13 -2.42 9.19
C ARG A 52 -2.66 -3.49 8.20
N GLN A 53 -3.10 -4.72 8.38
CA GLN A 53 -2.74 -5.88 7.56
C GLN A 53 -3.28 -5.85 6.12
N ASP A 54 -4.20 -4.93 5.82
CA ASP A 54 -4.75 -4.75 4.48
C ASP A 54 -4.00 -3.65 3.70
N LEU A 55 -3.08 -2.94 4.37
CA LEU A 55 -2.18 -1.97 3.78
C LEU A 55 -0.85 -2.63 3.43
N LEU A 56 -0.35 -2.33 2.23
CA LEU A 56 0.90 -2.84 1.70
C LEU A 56 1.78 -1.66 1.30
N PHE A 57 3.09 -1.82 1.48
CA PHE A 57 4.08 -0.81 1.13
C PHE A 57 5.08 -1.50 0.22
N SER A 58 5.12 -1.11 -1.06
CA SER A 58 6.20 -1.57 -1.92
C SER A 58 7.47 -0.78 -1.62
N MET A 59 8.62 -1.34 -2.01
CA MET A 59 9.89 -0.61 -1.91
C MET A 59 9.94 0.60 -2.85
N THR A 60 9.06 0.69 -3.84
CA THR A 60 9.11 1.64 -4.97
C THR A 60 8.09 2.77 -4.89
N ARG A 61 7.71 3.17 -3.66
CA ARG A 61 7.11 4.48 -3.29
C ARG A 61 5.60 4.56 -3.03
N GLN A 62 4.83 3.49 -3.23
CA GLN A 62 3.37 3.61 -3.19
C GLN A 62 2.74 2.72 -2.10
N PRO A 63 1.86 3.29 -1.25
CA PRO A 63 1.00 2.50 -0.40
C PRO A 63 -0.12 1.89 -1.25
N TYR A 64 -0.38 0.60 -1.03
CA TYR A 64 -1.44 -0.14 -1.70
C TYR A 64 -2.44 -0.71 -0.70
N ILE A 65 -3.66 -0.99 -1.15
CA ILE A 65 -4.68 -1.72 -0.39
C ILE A 65 -4.94 -3.07 -1.04
N ASP A 66 -4.94 -4.14 -0.24
CA ASP A 66 -5.42 -5.46 -0.63
C ASP A 66 -6.95 -5.57 -0.46
N LEU A 67 -7.67 -5.62 -1.57
CA LEU A 67 -9.10 -5.96 -1.59
C LEU A 67 -9.28 -7.47 -1.79
N ARG A 68 -9.08 -8.23 -0.70
CA ARG A 68 -9.15 -9.70 -0.69
C ARG A 68 -10.44 -10.29 -1.26
N GLN A 69 -11.56 -9.59 -1.09
CA GLN A 69 -12.86 -10.07 -1.57
C GLN A 69 -12.98 -10.01 -3.10
N SER A 70 -12.35 -9.02 -3.74
CA SER A 70 -12.35 -8.87 -5.20
C SER A 70 -11.07 -9.40 -5.85
N PHE A 71 -10.08 -9.85 -5.07
CA PHE A 71 -8.75 -10.23 -5.55
C PHE A 71 -8.07 -9.08 -6.31
N GLU A 72 -8.12 -7.87 -5.75
CA GLU A 72 -7.55 -6.68 -6.36
C GLU A 72 -6.60 -5.96 -5.41
N VAL A 73 -5.61 -5.29 -5.97
CA VAL A 73 -4.78 -4.30 -5.27
C VAL A 73 -5.13 -2.92 -5.81
N ILE A 74 -5.32 -1.95 -4.90
CA ILE A 74 -5.54 -0.55 -5.25
C ILE A 74 -4.31 0.27 -4.90
N ASP A 75 -3.80 1.06 -5.85
CA ASP A 75 -2.84 2.14 -5.58
C ASP A 75 -3.57 3.31 -4.92
N LEU A 76 -3.13 3.71 -3.73
CA LEU A 76 -3.74 4.79 -2.97
C LEU A 76 -3.42 6.19 -3.50
N ILE A 77 -2.45 6.33 -4.40
CA ILE A 77 -2.05 7.61 -4.97
C ILE A 77 -2.91 7.97 -6.18
N ASP A 78 -3.02 7.07 -7.16
CA ASP A 78 -3.76 7.31 -8.40
C ASP A 78 -5.11 6.58 -8.49
N GLY A 79 -5.40 5.68 -7.56
CA GLY A 79 -6.63 4.88 -7.52
C GLY A 79 -6.67 3.74 -8.53
N SER A 80 -5.56 3.47 -9.24
CA SER A 80 -5.43 2.38 -10.19
C SER A 80 -5.62 1.03 -9.49
N ARG A 81 -6.15 0.06 -10.26
CA ARG A 81 -6.49 -1.26 -9.74
C ARG A 81 -5.81 -2.34 -10.55
N THR A 82 -5.19 -3.29 -9.85
CA THR A 82 -4.62 -4.48 -10.47
C THR A 82 -5.20 -5.73 -9.83
N GLY A 83 -5.94 -6.50 -10.63
CA GLY A 83 -6.47 -7.80 -10.22
C GLY A 83 -5.41 -8.89 -10.21
N TYR A 84 -5.46 -9.78 -9.22
CA TYR A 84 -4.71 -11.02 -9.15
C TYR A 84 -5.63 -12.23 -9.26
N LYS A 85 -5.05 -13.42 -9.40
CA LYS A 85 -5.80 -14.65 -9.68
C LYS A 85 -6.73 -15.01 -8.52
N ALA A 86 -8.01 -15.28 -8.84
CA ALA A 86 -8.97 -15.73 -7.85
C ALA A 86 -8.50 -17.02 -7.15
N GLY A 87 -8.67 -17.07 -5.83
CA GLY A 87 -8.19 -18.16 -4.99
C GLY A 87 -6.70 -18.10 -4.63
N TYR A 88 -5.95 -17.12 -5.16
CA TYR A 88 -4.58 -16.87 -4.71
C TYR A 88 -4.61 -15.88 -3.55
N ARG A 89 -3.66 -16.01 -2.63
CA ARG A 89 -3.39 -15.03 -1.58
C ARG A 89 -2.34 -14.05 -2.07
N LEU A 90 -2.60 -12.77 -1.86
CA LEU A 90 -1.60 -11.73 -2.10
C LEU A 90 -0.40 -11.90 -1.15
N VAL A 91 0.81 -11.82 -1.71
CA VAL A 91 2.07 -11.90 -0.97
C VAL A 91 2.65 -10.50 -0.79
N SER A 92 2.79 -9.76 -1.89
CA SER A 92 3.37 -8.42 -1.87
C SER A 92 3.11 -7.69 -3.19
N VAL A 93 3.46 -6.41 -3.22
CA VAL A 93 3.61 -5.62 -4.45
C VAL A 93 5.10 -5.31 -4.60
N LEU A 94 5.70 -5.72 -5.71
CA LEU A 94 7.11 -5.54 -6.01
C LEU A 94 7.26 -4.77 -7.30
N ASP A 95 7.74 -3.53 -7.22
CA ASP A 95 7.91 -2.66 -8.38
C ASP A 95 6.61 -2.60 -9.21
N LYS A 96 6.62 -3.10 -10.45
CA LYS A 96 5.44 -3.18 -11.33
C LYS A 96 4.63 -4.47 -11.22
N TYR A 97 4.81 -5.28 -10.18
CA TYR A 97 4.18 -6.60 -10.06
C TYR A 97 3.33 -6.74 -8.80
N VAL A 98 2.10 -7.23 -8.99
CA VAL A 98 1.35 -7.89 -7.93
C VAL A 98 1.81 -9.34 -7.83
N VAL A 99 2.29 -9.72 -6.65
CA VAL A 99 2.79 -11.08 -6.37
C VAL A 99 1.78 -11.83 -5.53
N SER A 100 1.25 -12.94 -6.04
CA SER A 100 0.24 -13.76 -5.37
C SER A 100 0.58 -15.25 -5.43
N THR A 101 0.00 -16.07 -4.54
CA THR A 101 0.27 -17.51 -4.48
C THR A 101 -0.94 -18.34 -4.05
N ASP A 102 -1.07 -19.56 -4.58
CA ASP A 102 -1.99 -20.59 -4.05
C ASP A 102 -1.31 -21.52 -3.03
N GLY A 103 -0.06 -21.23 -2.65
CA GLY A 103 0.76 -22.06 -1.76
C GLY A 103 1.63 -23.09 -2.50
N VAL A 104 1.42 -23.30 -3.80
CA VAL A 104 2.26 -24.18 -4.65
C VAL A 104 2.98 -23.37 -5.71
N TYR A 105 2.27 -22.45 -6.36
CA TYR A 105 2.79 -21.59 -7.42
C TYR A 105 2.79 -20.14 -7.00
N ILE A 106 3.80 -19.41 -7.45
CA ILE A 106 3.87 -17.95 -7.33
C ILE A 106 3.47 -17.36 -8.68
N ASN A 107 2.53 -16.42 -8.66
CA ASN A 107 2.09 -15.66 -9.82
C ASN A 107 2.58 -14.22 -9.69
N PHE A 108 3.24 -13.76 -10.76
CA PHE A 108 3.59 -12.35 -10.96
C PHE A 108 2.63 -11.79 -11.99
N LYS A 109 1.94 -10.72 -11.63
CA LYS A 109 1.00 -10.02 -12.50
C LYS A 109 1.48 -8.59 -12.69
N ASP A 110 1.81 -8.21 -13.91
CA ASP A 110 2.12 -6.82 -14.24
C ASP A 110 0.94 -5.91 -13.88
N MET A 111 1.26 -4.89 -13.10
CA MET A 111 0.46 -3.70 -12.91
C MET A 111 0.65 -2.85 -14.15
N LYS A 112 -0.42 -2.55 -14.88
CA LYS A 112 -0.29 -1.73 -16.08
C LYS A 112 0.10 -0.31 -15.67
N GLY A 113 1.31 0.12 -16.04
CA GLY A 113 1.80 1.49 -15.97
C GLY A 113 3.15 1.60 -16.67
N ASP A 114 3.16 2.40 -17.74
CA ASP A 114 4.19 2.70 -18.74
C ASP A 114 4.71 1.56 -19.63
N SER A 115 4.16 1.55 -20.86
CA SER A 115 4.93 1.15 -22.03
C SER A 115 6.18 2.04 -22.11
N ASP A 116 7.35 1.42 -22.17
CA ASP A 116 8.59 2.09 -22.60
C ASP A 116 8.35 2.71 -24.00
N GLU A 117 7.98 3.99 -24.06
CA GLU A 117 8.12 4.86 -25.24
C GLU A 117 9.01 6.06 -24.90
#